data_AF-A0A929C4F8-F1
#
_entry.id   AF-A0A929C4F8-F1
#
_cell.length_a   1.000
_cell.length_b   1.000
_cell.length_c   1.000
_cell.angle_alpha   90.00
_cell.angle_beta   90.00
_cell.angle_gamma   90.00
#
_symmetry.space_group_name_H-M   'P 1'
#
loop_
_entity.id
_entity.type
_entity.pdbx_description
1 polymer ?
#
loop_
_entity_poly.entity_id
_entity_poly.type
_entity_poly.pdbx_seq_one_letter_code
_entity_poly.pdbx_strand_id
1 'polypeptide(L)'
;MIKVSKKIFIIIGKTLAYFLIVFFSVILIQYLIAPVYKFPEIKVFSGSKIYNPYQDIDSTMWRKGNFQIQSYAWMGLTNGWKNSNKEIDSIYKYLGYDIIVTSDYMKINKHGIENESYIPVYEHGYSILKHHQVCIGSEKVNWKDYMFFQNIHHKQHILNSLREENELVYIAHPKLRGAYSPEDFKFLTNYDGIEVLNNFRISTAHWDSALSTGHFATILSDDDAHDITNPDEIGHRCTFINTRSLAADSVIKALKQGKAFGADIYRPLGESFEVKKQKTNEIATLNKVEVSGDT
;
A
#
# COMPACT_ATOMS: atom_id res chain seq x y z
N MET A 1 48.39 -27.09 -14.64
CA MET A 1 47.13 -26.73 -13.93
C MET A 1 46.88 -25.22 -13.82
N ILE A 2 47.87 -24.39 -13.44
CA ILE A 2 47.67 -22.94 -13.19
C ILE A 2 47.18 -22.13 -14.43
N LYS A 3 47.69 -22.40 -15.64
CA LYS A 3 47.25 -21.69 -16.87
C LYS A 3 45.82 -22.02 -17.30
N VAL A 4 45.34 -23.24 -17.03
CA VAL A 4 43.97 -23.67 -17.35
C VAL A 4 42.98 -22.95 -16.43
N SER A 5 43.33 -22.84 -15.14
CA SER A 5 42.58 -22.05 -14.16
C SER A 5 42.43 -20.57 -14.57
N LYS A 6 43.51 -19.90 -15.00
CA LYS A 6 43.45 -18.50 -15.46
C LYS A 6 42.53 -18.30 -16.67
N LYS A 7 42.53 -19.22 -17.65
CA LYS A 7 41.62 -19.15 -18.80
C LYS A 7 40.16 -19.31 -18.38
N ILE A 8 39.86 -20.22 -17.45
CA ILE A 8 38.51 -20.42 -16.92
C ILE A 8 38.02 -19.15 -16.20
N PHE A 9 38.85 -18.54 -15.34
CA PHE A 9 38.48 -17.27 -14.67
C PHE A 9 38.21 -16.13 -15.65
N ILE A 10 38.99 -16.01 -16.73
CA ILE A 10 38.74 -15.01 -17.77
C ILE A 10 37.41 -15.26 -18.49
N ILE A 11 37.09 -16.52 -18.80
CA ILE A 11 35.82 -16.88 -19.43
C ILE A 11 34.65 -16.54 -18.50
N ILE A 12 34.71 -16.96 -17.23
CA ILE A 12 33.67 -16.64 -16.24
C ILE A 12 33.51 -15.11 -16.10
N GLY A 13 34.61 -14.37 -15.99
CA GLY A 13 34.58 -12.91 -15.90
C GLY A 13 33.95 -12.24 -17.12
N LYS A 14 34.27 -12.72 -18.34
CA LYS A 14 33.64 -12.24 -19.57
C LYS A 14 32.15 -12.56 -19.62
N THR A 15 31.76 -13.78 -19.25
CA THR A 15 30.36 -14.18 -19.20
C THR A 15 29.56 -13.32 -18.22
N LEU A 16 30.11 -13.07 -17.03
CA LEU A 16 29.49 -12.17 -16.05
C LEU A 16 29.39 -10.74 -16.58
N ALA A 17 30.43 -10.23 -17.24
CA ALA A 17 30.41 -8.90 -17.84
C ALA A 17 29.33 -8.79 -18.93
N TYR A 18 29.21 -9.78 -19.82
CA TYR A 18 28.14 -9.80 -20.83
C TYR A 18 26.76 -9.88 -20.20
N PHE A 19 26.58 -10.69 -19.16
CA PHE A 19 25.32 -10.75 -18.42
C PHE A 19 24.96 -9.39 -17.83
N LEU A 20 25.90 -8.70 -17.18
CA LEU A 20 25.67 -7.36 -16.64
C LEU A 20 25.34 -6.35 -17.75
N ILE A 21 26.05 -6.39 -18.88
CA ILE A 21 25.76 -5.51 -20.02
C ILE A 21 24.33 -5.73 -20.52
N VAL A 22 23.92 -6.99 -20.71
CA VAL A 22 22.55 -7.31 -21.15
C VAL A 22 21.54 -6.84 -20.10
N PHE A 23 21.78 -7.12 -18.82
CA PHE A 23 20.91 -6.72 -17.72
C PHE A 23 20.71 -5.19 -17.67
N PHE A 24 21.80 -4.42 -17.68
CA PHE A 24 21.73 -2.96 -17.68
C PHE A 24 21.15 -2.39 -18.98
N SER A 25 21.36 -3.07 -20.12
CA SER A 25 20.75 -2.67 -21.39
C SER A 25 19.23 -2.83 -21.35
N VAL A 26 18.73 -3.93 -20.79
CA VAL A 26 17.28 -4.14 -20.60
C VAL A 26 16.69 -3.06 -19.70
N ILE A 27 17.34 -2.76 -18.57
CA ILE A 27 16.90 -1.68 -17.68
C ILE A 27 16.90 -0.35 -18.45
N LEU A 28 17.99 0.00 -19.13
CA LEU A 28 18.09 1.24 -19.89
C LEU A 28 16.99 1.36 -20.96
N ILE A 29 16.70 0.27 -21.68
CA ILE A 29 15.63 0.25 -22.68
C ILE A 29 14.28 0.59 -22.04
N GLN A 30 13.95 0.05 -20.85
CA GLN A 30 12.70 0.38 -20.15
C GLN A 30 12.56 1.89 -19.90
N TYR A 31 13.66 2.59 -19.57
CA TYR A 31 13.67 4.04 -19.41
C TYR A 31 13.54 4.78 -20.74
N LEU A 32 14.21 4.31 -21.79
CA LEU A 32 14.19 4.96 -23.10
C LEU A 32 12.82 4.87 -23.79
N ILE A 33 12.08 3.79 -23.54
CA ILE A 33 10.73 3.58 -24.09
C ILE A 33 9.62 4.04 -23.14
N ALA A 34 9.97 4.64 -21.99
CA ALA A 34 9.00 5.10 -21.03
C ALA A 34 8.09 6.18 -21.66
N PRO A 35 6.76 6.07 -21.52
CA PRO A 35 5.86 7.07 -22.06
C PRO A 35 6.05 8.42 -21.35
N VAL A 36 5.98 9.49 -22.12
CA VAL A 36 5.95 10.86 -21.62
C VAL A 36 4.51 11.33 -21.63
N TYR A 37 4.00 11.70 -20.45
CA TYR A 37 2.63 12.13 -20.26
C TYR A 37 2.50 13.64 -20.33
N LYS A 38 1.40 14.09 -20.94
CA LYS A 38 0.90 15.44 -20.73
C LYS A 38 -0.06 15.41 -19.54
N PHE A 39 0.33 16.02 -18.44
CA PHE A 39 -0.51 16.07 -17.24
C PHE A 39 -1.68 17.03 -17.43
N PRO A 40 -2.83 16.75 -16.81
CA PRO A 40 -3.94 17.69 -16.80
C PRO A 40 -3.52 18.99 -16.09
N GLU A 41 -4.19 20.08 -16.46
CA GLU A 41 -4.06 21.33 -15.73
C GLU A 41 -4.56 21.13 -14.29
N ILE A 42 -3.79 21.64 -13.32
CA ILE A 42 -4.17 21.60 -11.91
C ILE A 42 -5.44 22.43 -11.73
N LYS A 43 -6.49 21.81 -11.21
CA LYS A 43 -7.75 22.50 -10.88
C LYS A 43 -7.98 22.42 -9.39
N VAL A 44 -7.89 23.56 -8.71
CA VAL A 44 -8.25 23.61 -7.29
C VAL A 44 -9.70 23.14 -7.12
N PHE A 45 -9.95 22.38 -6.06
CA PHE A 45 -11.31 21.97 -5.70
C PHE A 45 -12.23 23.19 -5.67
N SER A 46 -13.35 23.12 -6.38
CA SER A 46 -14.32 24.21 -6.52
C SER A 46 -15.72 23.65 -6.77
N GLY A 47 -16.73 24.45 -6.44
CA GLY A 47 -18.14 24.05 -6.51
C GLY A 47 -18.90 24.45 -5.26
N SER A 48 -20.21 24.23 -5.26
CA SER A 48 -21.12 24.56 -4.14
C SER A 48 -21.53 23.32 -3.33
N LYS A 49 -20.79 22.22 -3.49
CA LYS A 49 -21.06 20.94 -2.82
C LYS A 49 -19.75 20.23 -2.51
N ILE A 50 -19.59 19.78 -1.28
CA ILE A 50 -18.53 18.87 -0.88
C ILE A 50 -19.09 17.45 -0.79
N TYR A 51 -18.44 16.51 -1.48
CA TYR A 51 -18.80 15.10 -1.33
C TYR A 51 -18.44 14.63 0.09
N ASN A 52 -19.45 14.32 0.90
CA ASN A 52 -19.28 13.75 2.23
C ASN A 52 -19.44 12.22 2.17
N PRO A 53 -18.35 11.44 2.21
CA PRO A 53 -18.45 9.98 2.17
C PRO A 53 -19.09 9.40 3.43
N TYR A 54 -19.22 10.20 4.49
CA TYR A 54 -19.81 9.81 5.76
C TYR A 54 -21.31 10.13 5.87
N GLN A 55 -21.95 10.67 4.84
CA GLN A 55 -23.35 11.11 4.92
C GLN A 55 -24.32 9.97 5.28
N ASP A 56 -24.09 8.77 4.74
CA ASP A 56 -24.96 7.60 4.90
C ASP A 56 -24.24 6.44 5.63
N ILE A 57 -23.38 6.76 6.60
CA ILE A 57 -22.72 5.71 7.40
C ILE A 57 -23.66 5.17 8.46
N ASP A 58 -23.44 3.91 8.82
CA ASP A 58 -24.01 3.30 9.99
C ASP A 58 -22.92 3.26 11.08
N SER A 59 -23.01 4.13 12.07
CA SER A 59 -21.96 4.29 13.09
C SER A 59 -21.69 3.03 13.93
N THR A 60 -22.54 2.02 13.83
CA THR A 60 -22.37 0.71 14.48
C THR A 60 -21.64 -0.32 13.62
N MET A 61 -21.40 0.00 12.34
CA MET A 61 -20.87 -0.92 11.33
C MET A 61 -19.44 -0.58 10.92
N TRP A 62 -18.64 -0.10 11.88
CA TRP A 62 -17.20 0.03 11.70
C TRP A 62 -16.53 -1.33 11.78
N ARG A 63 -15.66 -1.62 10.81
CA ARG A 63 -14.80 -2.80 10.76
C ARG A 63 -13.36 -2.36 10.80
N LYS A 64 -12.60 -2.88 11.75
CA LYS A 64 -11.18 -2.53 11.90
C LYS A 64 -10.36 -3.37 10.92
N GLY A 65 -9.64 -2.70 10.02
CA GLY A 65 -8.90 -3.32 8.94
C GLY A 65 -7.41 -2.97 8.94
N ASN A 66 -6.63 -3.89 8.38
CA ASN A 66 -5.24 -3.66 7.99
C ASN A 66 -4.98 -4.30 6.62
N PHE A 67 -4.37 -3.54 5.71
CA PHE A 67 -4.09 -3.92 4.33
C PHE A 67 -2.61 -4.00 3.99
N GLN A 68 -1.73 -3.75 4.96
CA GLN A 68 -0.28 -3.75 4.74
C GLN A 68 0.44 -4.55 5.82
N ILE A 69 0.67 -5.83 5.50
CA ILE A 69 1.35 -6.80 6.37
C ILE A 69 2.17 -7.72 5.46
N GLN A 70 3.43 -7.97 5.82
CA GLN A 70 4.31 -8.85 5.04
C GLN A 70 4.43 -10.22 5.70
N SER A 71 4.26 -11.28 4.89
CA SER A 71 4.46 -12.66 5.32
C SER A 71 5.72 -13.28 4.71
N TYR A 72 5.98 -14.54 5.05
CA TYR A 72 7.01 -15.33 4.40
C TYR A 72 6.74 -15.47 2.89
N ALA A 73 7.53 -14.74 2.10
CA ALA A 73 7.55 -14.78 0.66
C ALA A 73 8.98 -14.96 0.12
N TRP A 74 9.10 -15.41 -1.14
CA TRP A 74 10.37 -15.49 -1.85
C TRP A 74 11.48 -16.24 -1.10
N MET A 75 11.14 -17.35 -0.45
CA MET A 75 12.07 -18.14 0.38
C MET A 75 12.72 -17.34 1.52
N GLY A 76 12.10 -16.25 1.97
CA GLY A 76 12.60 -15.38 3.04
C GLY A 76 13.54 -14.27 2.56
N LEU A 77 13.59 -13.99 1.25
CA LEU A 77 14.41 -12.90 0.70
C LEU A 77 13.84 -11.51 0.98
N THR A 78 12.54 -11.41 1.32
CA THR A 78 11.86 -10.15 1.63
C THR A 78 11.60 -10.01 3.12
N ASN A 79 11.34 -8.79 3.57
CA ASN A 79 10.83 -8.53 4.92
C ASN A 79 9.52 -9.32 5.15
N GLY A 80 9.19 -9.63 6.41
CA GLY A 80 8.09 -10.54 6.74
C GLY A 80 8.50 -12.02 6.80
N TRP A 81 9.78 -12.35 6.55
CA TRP A 81 10.29 -13.73 6.49
C TRP A 81 10.11 -14.57 7.77
N LYS A 82 9.75 -13.97 8.91
CA LYS A 82 9.41 -14.72 10.13
C LYS A 82 7.91 -14.93 10.31
N ASN A 83 7.08 -14.21 9.57
CA ASN A 83 5.65 -14.16 9.77
C ASN A 83 4.98 -15.26 8.93
N SER A 84 4.32 -16.22 9.57
CA SER A 84 3.39 -17.10 8.84
C SER A 84 2.02 -16.42 8.71
N ASN A 85 1.30 -16.73 7.61
CA ASN A 85 -0.05 -16.20 7.43
C ASN A 85 -1.01 -16.57 8.57
N LYS A 86 -0.87 -17.77 9.16
CA LYS A 86 -1.70 -18.20 10.28
C LYS A 86 -1.44 -17.38 11.54
N GLU A 87 -0.18 -17.03 11.80
CA GLU A 87 0.18 -16.21 12.97
C GLU A 87 -0.26 -14.76 12.77
N ILE A 88 -0.11 -14.20 11.55
CA ILE A 88 -0.67 -12.90 11.17
C ILE A 88 -2.18 -12.87 11.48
N ASP A 89 -2.92 -13.82 10.93
CA ASP A 89 -4.36 -13.96 11.18
C ASP A 89 -4.69 -14.02 12.68
N SER A 90 -3.94 -14.86 13.41
CA SER A 90 -4.19 -15.09 14.84
C SER A 90 -3.95 -13.85 15.68
N ILE A 91 -2.85 -13.14 15.47
CA ILE A 91 -2.50 -11.97 16.27
C ILE A 91 -3.39 -10.76 15.94
N TYR A 92 -3.72 -10.53 14.67
CA TYR A 92 -4.61 -9.43 14.30
C TYR A 92 -6.05 -9.69 14.75
N LYS A 93 -6.55 -10.93 14.65
CA LYS A 93 -7.85 -11.33 15.25
C LYS A 93 -7.83 -11.14 16.76
N TYR A 94 -6.73 -11.53 17.41
CA TYR A 94 -6.55 -11.27 18.83
C TYR A 94 -6.66 -9.77 19.11
N LEU A 95 -5.99 -8.90 18.36
CA LEU A 95 -6.06 -7.44 18.51
C LEU A 95 -7.39 -6.79 18.05
N GLY A 96 -8.37 -7.59 17.63
CA GLY A 96 -9.73 -7.16 17.27
C GLY A 96 -9.84 -6.53 15.89
N TYR A 97 -9.02 -6.97 14.94
CA TYR A 97 -9.20 -6.65 13.53
C TYR A 97 -10.21 -7.60 12.90
N ASP A 98 -11.13 -7.04 12.12
CA ASP A 98 -12.16 -7.76 11.37
C ASP A 98 -11.67 -8.09 9.95
N ILE A 99 -10.83 -7.21 9.38
CA ILE A 99 -10.29 -7.32 8.02
C ILE A 99 -8.78 -7.41 8.12
N ILE A 100 -8.21 -8.52 7.67
CA ILE A 100 -6.77 -8.80 7.76
C ILE A 100 -6.33 -9.22 6.37
N VAL A 101 -5.48 -8.41 5.76
CA VAL A 101 -5.05 -8.60 4.39
C VAL A 101 -3.52 -8.53 4.35
N THR A 102 -2.92 -9.63 3.89
CA THR A 102 -1.47 -9.73 3.70
C THR A 102 -1.10 -9.27 2.29
N SER A 103 -0.17 -8.31 2.20
CA SER A 103 0.23 -7.64 0.97
C SER A 103 1.68 -7.96 0.61
N ASP A 104 2.02 -9.23 0.41
CA ASP A 104 3.40 -9.65 0.13
C ASP A 104 4.00 -8.89 -1.08
N TYR A 105 5.27 -8.50 -0.99
CA TYR A 105 5.99 -7.89 -2.10
C TYR A 105 5.85 -8.70 -3.40
N MET A 106 5.29 -8.08 -4.44
CA MET A 106 5.15 -8.65 -5.80
C MET A 106 4.50 -10.04 -5.82
N LYS A 107 3.65 -10.36 -4.83
CA LYS A 107 3.02 -11.68 -4.71
C LYS A 107 1.63 -11.55 -4.11
N ILE A 108 0.62 -11.99 -4.84
CA ILE A 108 -0.74 -12.10 -4.29
C ILE A 108 -0.73 -13.25 -3.27
N ASN A 109 -0.99 -12.91 -2.01
CA ASN A 109 -1.08 -13.88 -0.95
C ASN A 109 -2.41 -14.65 -1.07
N LYS A 110 -2.37 -15.99 -1.06
CA LYS A 110 -3.55 -16.86 -1.25
C LYS A 110 -4.13 -17.41 0.05
N HIS A 111 -3.66 -16.94 1.21
CA HIS A 111 -4.18 -17.41 2.49
C HIS A 111 -5.66 -17.03 2.62
N GLY A 112 -6.51 -18.02 2.91
CA GLY A 112 -7.94 -17.80 3.07
C GLY A 112 -8.72 -17.61 1.77
N ILE A 113 -8.17 -17.95 0.60
CA ILE A 113 -8.81 -17.78 -0.73
C ILE A 113 -10.21 -18.37 -0.88
N GLU A 114 -10.55 -19.38 -0.07
CA GLU A 114 -11.88 -20.01 -0.06
C GLU A 114 -12.92 -19.22 0.75
N ASN A 115 -12.53 -18.18 1.48
CA ASN A 115 -13.43 -17.36 2.28
C ASN A 115 -13.99 -16.21 1.44
N GLU A 116 -15.28 -15.90 1.60
CA GLU A 116 -15.92 -14.75 0.95
C GLU A 116 -15.27 -13.39 1.32
N SER A 117 -14.61 -13.32 2.48
CA SER A 117 -13.88 -12.14 2.94
C SER A 117 -12.46 -12.03 2.38
N TYR A 118 -12.02 -12.96 1.53
CA TYR A 118 -10.68 -12.93 0.94
C TYR A 118 -10.57 -11.82 -0.09
N ILE A 119 -9.59 -10.93 0.11
CA ILE A 119 -9.28 -9.84 -0.80
C ILE A 119 -7.89 -10.11 -1.40
N PRO A 120 -7.76 -10.34 -2.72
CA PRO A 120 -6.46 -10.54 -3.34
C PRO A 120 -5.70 -9.22 -3.36
N VAL A 121 -4.57 -9.19 -2.65
CA VAL A 121 -3.73 -8.00 -2.48
C VAL A 121 -2.25 -8.33 -2.60
N TYR A 122 -1.46 -7.39 -3.10
CA TYR A 122 0.00 -7.42 -3.02
C TYR A 122 0.59 -6.01 -2.92
N GLU A 123 1.80 -5.89 -2.38
CA GLU A 123 2.58 -4.64 -2.44
C GLU A 123 3.40 -4.63 -3.72
N HIS A 124 3.06 -3.75 -4.65
CA HIS A 124 3.81 -3.55 -5.88
C HIS A 124 5.04 -2.68 -5.63
N GLY A 125 6.10 -2.95 -6.39
CA GLY A 125 7.29 -2.12 -6.46
C GLY A 125 8.53 -2.83 -5.92
N TYR A 126 9.60 -2.78 -6.70
CA TYR A 126 10.94 -3.24 -6.34
C TYR A 126 12.00 -2.15 -6.54
N SER A 127 11.57 -0.91 -6.82
CA SER A 127 12.46 0.24 -6.93
C SER A 127 13.28 0.50 -5.65
N ILE A 128 14.53 0.94 -5.82
CA ILE A 128 15.44 1.22 -4.69
C ILE A 128 14.90 2.33 -3.76
N LEU A 129 14.13 3.26 -4.32
CA LEU A 129 13.51 4.38 -3.61
C LEU A 129 12.14 4.04 -3.00
N LYS A 130 11.68 2.79 -3.10
CA LYS A 130 10.44 2.32 -2.47
C LYS A 130 9.18 3.02 -2.99
N HIS A 131 9.10 3.24 -4.31
CA HIS A 131 7.85 3.63 -4.98
C HIS A 131 6.86 2.46 -4.96
N HIS A 132 6.19 2.27 -3.83
CA HIS A 132 5.32 1.13 -3.64
C HIS A 132 3.84 1.50 -3.73
N GLN A 133 3.02 0.51 -4.04
CA GLN A 133 1.58 0.63 -4.06
C GLN A 133 0.94 -0.61 -3.43
N VAL A 134 -0.10 -0.42 -2.64
CA VAL A 134 -1.00 -1.51 -2.25
C VAL A 134 -2.00 -1.70 -3.37
N CYS A 135 -1.90 -2.85 -4.03
CA CYS A 135 -2.78 -3.23 -5.11
C CYS A 135 -3.88 -4.12 -4.54
N ILE A 136 -5.14 -3.65 -4.55
CA ILE A 136 -6.28 -4.31 -3.90
C ILE A 136 -7.26 -4.81 -4.97
N GLY A 137 -7.78 -6.04 -4.77
CA GLY A 137 -8.65 -6.67 -5.76
C GLY A 137 -7.86 -7.07 -7.00
N SER A 138 -6.63 -7.57 -6.81
CA SER A 138 -5.69 -7.87 -7.89
C SER A 138 -6.06 -9.14 -8.65
N GLU A 139 -6.14 -9.05 -9.98
CA GLU A 139 -6.32 -10.23 -10.83
C GLU A 139 -5.02 -11.04 -10.97
N LYS A 140 -3.89 -10.33 -11.06
CA LYS A 140 -2.54 -10.90 -11.20
C LYS A 140 -1.49 -9.89 -10.72
N VAL A 141 -0.26 -10.37 -10.52
CA VAL A 141 0.88 -9.50 -10.21
C VAL A 141 1.36 -8.80 -11.47
N ASN A 142 1.37 -7.46 -11.45
CA ASN A 142 2.09 -6.68 -12.44
C ASN A 142 3.58 -6.64 -12.12
N TRP A 143 4.43 -7.03 -13.07
CA TRP A 143 5.88 -7.07 -12.92
C TRP A 143 6.62 -5.83 -13.43
N LYS A 144 5.91 -4.90 -14.05
CA LYS A 144 6.49 -3.66 -14.58
C LYS A 144 6.78 -2.71 -13.43
N ASP A 145 8.04 -2.40 -13.20
CA ASP A 145 8.47 -1.32 -12.31
C ASP A 145 9.80 -0.74 -12.83
N TYR A 146 10.16 0.45 -12.35
CA TYR A 146 11.44 1.10 -12.65
C TYR A 146 12.39 0.95 -11.47
N MET A 147 13.42 0.12 -11.65
CA MET A 147 14.33 -0.31 -10.57
C MET A 147 15.07 0.84 -9.86
N PHE A 148 15.41 1.92 -10.56
CA PHE A 148 16.24 3.01 -10.07
C PHE A 148 15.41 4.26 -9.78
N PHE A 149 15.61 5.34 -10.53
CA PHE A 149 14.97 6.64 -10.30
C PHE A 149 13.68 6.76 -11.09
N GLN A 150 12.61 7.20 -10.43
CA GLN A 150 11.34 7.48 -11.09
C GLN A 150 11.06 8.99 -11.09
N ASN A 151 10.92 9.57 -12.28
CA ASN A 151 10.32 10.89 -12.41
C ASN A 151 8.80 10.76 -12.43
N ILE A 152 8.09 11.89 -12.53
CA ILE A 152 6.63 11.91 -12.52
C ILE A 152 5.99 11.09 -13.66
N HIS A 153 6.63 10.98 -14.82
CA HIS A 153 6.12 10.18 -15.94
C HIS A 153 6.28 8.68 -15.70
N HIS A 154 7.40 8.25 -15.10
CA HIS A 154 7.59 6.86 -14.68
C HIS A 154 6.54 6.47 -13.63
N LYS A 155 6.34 7.32 -12.62
CA LYS A 155 5.30 7.15 -11.59
C LYS A 155 3.92 7.01 -12.23
N GLN A 156 3.56 7.91 -13.15
CA GLN A 156 2.27 7.84 -13.85
C GLN A 156 2.14 6.57 -14.71
N HIS A 157 3.22 6.12 -15.35
CA HIS A 157 3.19 4.88 -16.13
C HIS A 157 2.89 3.67 -15.26
N ILE A 158 3.49 3.58 -14.07
CA ILE A 158 3.22 2.49 -13.13
C ILE A 158 1.76 2.55 -12.69
N LEU A 159 1.25 3.71 -12.28
CA LEU A 159 -0.15 3.85 -11.85
C LEU A 159 -1.15 3.46 -12.95
N ASN A 160 -0.91 3.89 -14.20
CA ASN A 160 -1.73 3.49 -15.34
C ASN A 160 -1.72 1.98 -15.55
N SER A 161 -0.54 1.37 -15.47
CA SER A 161 -0.37 -0.08 -15.65
C SER A 161 -1.05 -0.88 -14.54
N LEU A 162 -0.99 -0.40 -13.30
CA LEU A 162 -1.61 -1.06 -12.15
C LEU A 162 -3.14 -0.93 -12.20
N ARG A 163 -3.66 0.21 -12.65
CA ARG A 163 -5.11 0.44 -12.71
C ARG A 163 -5.86 -0.57 -13.59
N GLU A 164 -5.19 -1.16 -14.59
CA GLU A 164 -5.79 -2.14 -15.50
C GLU A 164 -6.01 -3.52 -14.87
N GLU A 165 -5.32 -3.84 -13.77
CA GLU A 165 -5.23 -5.20 -13.24
C GLU A 165 -5.68 -5.31 -11.77
N ASN A 166 -6.18 -4.19 -11.21
CA ASN A 166 -6.53 -4.04 -9.80
C ASN A 166 -7.82 -3.22 -9.67
N GLU A 167 -8.68 -3.60 -8.73
CA GLU A 167 -9.89 -2.83 -8.43
C GLU A 167 -9.58 -1.48 -7.77
N LEU A 168 -8.59 -1.46 -6.87
CA LEU A 168 -8.08 -0.24 -6.24
C LEU A 168 -6.55 -0.24 -6.21
N VAL A 169 -5.97 0.94 -6.41
CA VAL A 169 -4.53 1.18 -6.27
C VAL A 169 -4.29 2.28 -5.25
N TYR A 170 -3.62 1.95 -4.15
CA TYR A 170 -3.20 2.92 -3.15
C TYR A 170 -1.70 3.15 -3.24
N ILE A 171 -1.26 4.41 -3.19
CA ILE A 171 0.17 4.70 -3.07
C ILE A 171 0.61 4.45 -1.63
N ALA A 172 1.51 3.49 -1.44
CA ALA A 172 2.00 3.07 -0.13
C ALA A 172 3.10 4.03 0.36
N HIS A 173 3.06 4.33 1.67
CA HIS A 173 4.01 5.13 2.45
C HIS A 173 4.82 6.15 1.62
N PRO A 174 4.18 7.11 0.92
CA PRO A 174 4.83 7.92 -0.14
C PRO A 174 6.05 8.71 0.33
N LYS A 175 6.13 9.02 1.64
CA LYS A 175 7.26 9.70 2.28
C LYS A 175 8.51 8.82 2.42
N LEU A 176 8.38 7.49 2.37
CA LEU A 176 9.48 6.55 2.54
C LEU A 176 10.55 6.79 1.47
N ARG A 177 11.77 7.12 1.90
CA ARG A 177 12.93 7.41 1.04
C ARG A 177 12.68 8.51 -0.02
N GLY A 178 11.66 9.36 0.18
CA GLY A 178 11.28 10.37 -0.80
C GLY A 178 10.73 9.79 -2.10
N ALA A 179 10.08 8.61 -2.05
CA ALA A 179 9.45 7.97 -3.20
C ALA A 179 8.52 8.93 -3.94
N TYR A 180 7.64 9.61 -3.21
CA TYR A 180 6.78 10.64 -3.75
C TYR A 180 6.93 11.94 -2.98
N SER A 181 6.94 13.04 -3.70
CA SER A 181 6.80 14.39 -3.15
C SER A 181 5.32 14.76 -3.09
N PRO A 182 4.90 15.67 -2.19
CA PRO A 182 3.54 16.21 -2.23
C PRO A 182 3.20 16.86 -3.58
N GLU A 183 4.18 17.41 -4.29
CA GLU A 183 3.96 18.02 -5.62
C GLU A 183 3.52 17.00 -6.67
N ASP A 184 4.02 15.76 -6.60
CA ASP A 184 3.61 14.70 -7.53
C ASP A 184 2.09 14.49 -7.50
N PHE A 185 1.48 14.60 -6.31
CA PHE A 185 0.04 14.37 -6.10
C PHE A 185 -0.87 15.44 -6.68
N LYS A 186 -0.32 16.55 -7.17
CA LYS A 186 -1.10 17.54 -7.94
C LYS A 186 -1.37 17.10 -9.38
N PHE A 187 -0.62 16.10 -9.87
CA PHE A 187 -0.62 15.71 -11.27
C PHE A 187 -0.93 14.24 -11.48
N LEU A 188 -0.49 13.38 -10.55
CA LEU A 188 -0.70 11.94 -10.68
C LEU A 188 -2.19 11.60 -10.71
N THR A 189 -2.55 10.65 -11.55
CA THR A 189 -3.92 10.14 -11.70
C THR A 189 -3.93 8.61 -11.67
N ASN A 190 -5.12 8.01 -11.68
CA ASN A 190 -5.35 6.56 -11.74
C ASN A 190 -4.88 5.77 -10.51
N TYR A 191 -4.82 6.43 -9.35
CA TYR A 191 -4.82 5.80 -8.03
C TYR A 191 -6.14 6.15 -7.32
N ASP A 192 -6.55 5.31 -6.37
CA ASP A 192 -7.80 5.46 -5.62
C ASP A 192 -7.59 6.07 -4.23
N GLY A 193 -6.37 5.93 -3.69
CA GLY A 193 -6.05 6.48 -2.39
C GLY A 193 -4.57 6.44 -2.03
N ILE A 194 -4.29 6.77 -0.77
CA ILE A 194 -2.94 6.90 -0.23
C ILE A 194 -2.88 6.22 1.13
N GLU A 195 -1.81 5.48 1.41
CA GLU A 195 -1.45 5.11 2.77
C GLU A 195 -0.94 6.37 3.50
N VAL A 196 -1.86 7.07 4.15
CA VAL A 196 -1.60 8.36 4.80
C VAL A 196 -0.89 8.14 6.13
N LEU A 197 -1.31 7.12 6.87
CA LEU A 197 -0.75 6.76 8.16
C LEU A 197 -0.10 5.39 8.05
N ASN A 198 1.19 5.35 8.33
CA ASN A 198 2.00 4.15 8.38
C ASN A 198 2.77 4.18 9.70
N ASN A 199 3.19 3.03 10.24
CA ASN A 199 3.86 2.97 11.54
C ASN A 199 5.05 3.96 11.65
N PHE A 200 5.80 4.16 10.57
CA PHE A 200 6.97 5.04 10.58
C PHE A 200 6.76 6.38 9.87
N ARG A 201 5.66 6.57 9.14
CA ARG A 201 5.48 7.72 8.24
C ARG A 201 4.05 8.26 8.30
N ILE A 202 3.96 9.58 8.36
CA ILE A 202 2.71 10.32 8.21
C ILE A 202 2.83 11.16 6.93
N SER A 203 1.89 10.95 6.01
CA SER A 203 1.86 11.49 4.65
C SER A 203 0.66 12.42 4.43
N THR A 204 0.23 13.15 5.46
CA THR A 204 -0.90 14.08 5.38
C THR A 204 -0.69 15.18 4.34
N ALA A 205 0.54 15.66 4.16
CA ALA A 205 0.86 16.65 3.12
C ALA A 205 0.65 16.11 1.69
N HIS A 206 0.91 14.83 1.46
CA HIS A 206 0.65 14.19 0.17
C HIS A 206 -0.86 14.06 -0.09
N TRP A 207 -1.61 13.67 0.94
CA TRP A 207 -3.06 13.55 0.86
C TRP A 207 -3.75 14.89 0.66
N ASP A 208 -3.34 15.91 1.42
CA ASP A 208 -3.82 17.28 1.27
C ASP A 208 -3.55 17.85 -0.13
N SER A 209 -2.38 17.58 -0.71
CA SER A 209 -2.04 18.00 -2.08
C SER A 209 -2.99 17.40 -3.13
N ALA A 210 -3.29 16.10 -3.02
CA ALA A 210 -4.25 15.44 -3.89
C ALA A 210 -5.65 16.05 -3.76
N LEU A 211 -6.17 16.13 -2.52
CA LEU A 211 -7.51 16.63 -2.26
C LEU A 211 -7.67 18.11 -2.67
N SER A 212 -6.68 18.95 -2.38
CA SER A 212 -6.67 20.38 -2.71
C SER A 212 -6.69 20.64 -4.21
N THR A 213 -6.20 19.69 -5.02
CA THR A 213 -6.21 19.75 -6.48
C THR A 213 -7.39 19.02 -7.11
N GLY A 214 -8.42 18.71 -6.30
CA GLY A 214 -9.65 18.08 -6.77
C GLY A 214 -9.51 16.60 -7.09
N HIS A 215 -8.38 15.97 -6.76
CA HIS A 215 -8.20 14.53 -6.89
C HIS A 215 -8.86 13.84 -5.70
N PHE A 216 -9.99 13.17 -5.95
CA PHE A 216 -10.61 12.33 -4.92
C PHE A 216 -9.70 11.13 -4.62
N ALA A 217 -9.11 11.13 -3.43
CA ALA A 217 -8.22 10.09 -2.95
C ALA A 217 -8.65 9.67 -1.54
N THR A 218 -8.92 8.39 -1.35
CA THR A 218 -9.33 7.84 -0.05
C THR A 218 -8.10 7.47 0.79
N ILE A 219 -8.32 7.14 2.06
CA ILE A 219 -7.25 6.91 3.03
C ILE A 219 -7.08 5.42 3.33
N LEU A 220 -5.83 4.98 3.36
CA LEU A 220 -5.38 3.82 4.13
C LEU A 220 -4.54 4.28 5.32
N SER A 221 -4.64 3.49 6.38
CA SER A 221 -3.86 3.62 7.60
C SER A 221 -3.50 2.23 8.07
N ASP A 222 -2.25 1.82 7.91
CA ASP A 222 -1.83 0.44 8.13
C ASP A 222 -0.52 0.37 8.91
N ASP A 223 -0.29 -0.77 9.55
CA ASP A 223 0.88 -0.98 10.38
C ASP A 223 2.17 -1.21 9.53
N ASP A 224 2.06 -1.72 8.29
CA ASP A 224 3.19 -2.16 7.44
C ASP A 224 4.17 -3.06 8.19
N ALA A 225 3.60 -4.07 8.85
CA ALA A 225 4.33 -4.91 9.78
C ALA A 225 5.27 -5.89 9.06
N HIS A 226 6.52 -5.95 9.52
CA HIS A 226 7.55 -6.87 9.02
C HIS A 226 7.91 -7.95 10.06
N ASP A 227 7.68 -7.70 11.34
CA ASP A 227 7.82 -8.64 12.45
C ASP A 227 6.58 -8.59 13.37
N ILE A 228 5.68 -9.57 13.24
CA ILE A 228 4.46 -9.62 14.08
C ILE A 228 4.72 -9.98 15.55
N THR A 229 5.95 -10.38 15.89
CA THR A 229 6.35 -10.64 17.28
C THR A 229 6.82 -9.37 17.98
N ASN A 230 7.15 -8.33 17.21
CA ASN A 230 7.48 -7.02 17.72
C ASN A 230 6.19 -6.25 18.05
N PRO A 231 5.90 -5.98 19.34
CA PRO A 231 4.71 -5.22 19.70
C PRO A 231 4.70 -3.81 19.10
N ASP A 232 5.85 -3.21 18.80
CA ASP A 232 5.90 -1.86 18.25
C ASP A 232 5.54 -1.80 16.75
N GLU A 233 5.35 -2.95 16.10
CA GLU A 233 5.01 -3.02 14.68
C GLU A 233 3.55 -3.33 14.37
N ILE A 234 2.71 -3.68 15.35
CA ILE A 234 1.31 -4.05 15.07
C ILE A 234 0.32 -3.43 16.06
N GLY A 235 -0.90 -3.14 15.60
CA GLY A 235 -1.99 -2.68 16.48
C GLY A 235 -1.97 -1.18 16.79
N HIS A 236 -1.26 -0.40 15.98
CA HIS A 236 -1.14 1.06 16.12
C HIS A 236 -1.95 1.78 15.05
N ARG A 237 -1.68 1.49 13.79
CA ARG A 237 -2.34 2.08 12.63
C ARG A 237 -3.38 1.12 12.08
N CYS A 238 -4.57 1.62 11.85
CA CYS A 238 -5.62 0.81 11.25
C CYS A 238 -6.60 1.66 10.45
N THR A 239 -7.21 1.03 9.45
CA THR A 239 -8.26 1.62 8.65
C THR A 239 -9.59 1.12 9.18
N PHE A 240 -10.46 2.02 9.64
CA PHE A 240 -11.84 1.65 9.96
C PHE A 240 -12.70 1.80 8.71
N ILE A 241 -13.37 0.73 8.29
CA ILE A 241 -14.23 0.70 7.10
C ILE A 241 -15.68 0.56 7.53
N ASN A 242 -16.56 1.43 7.02
CA ASN A 242 -18.00 1.37 7.28
C ASN A 242 -18.66 0.40 6.28
N THR A 243 -18.91 -0.83 6.73
CA THR A 243 -19.55 -1.86 5.91
C THR A 243 -20.34 -2.84 6.76
N ARG A 244 -21.49 -3.27 6.23
CA ARG A 244 -22.35 -4.28 6.88
C ARG A 244 -21.86 -5.71 6.64
N SER A 245 -21.10 -5.93 5.58
CA SER A 245 -20.58 -7.24 5.18
C SER A 245 -19.06 -7.22 5.09
N LEU A 246 -18.43 -8.33 5.50
CA LEU A 246 -17.00 -8.58 5.34
C LEU A 246 -16.65 -9.22 3.99
N ALA A 247 -17.64 -9.48 3.13
CA ALA A 247 -17.39 -9.94 1.76
C ALA A 247 -16.47 -8.96 1.01
N ALA A 248 -15.53 -9.49 0.22
CA ALA A 248 -14.49 -8.72 -0.46
C ALA A 248 -15.04 -7.51 -1.22
N ASP A 249 -16.04 -7.72 -2.08
CA ASP A 249 -16.69 -6.67 -2.88
C ASP A 249 -17.29 -5.57 -2.00
N SER A 250 -17.82 -5.91 -0.83
CA SER A 250 -18.41 -4.93 0.10
C SER A 250 -17.34 -4.05 0.73
N VAL A 251 -16.21 -4.65 1.13
CA VAL A 251 -15.05 -3.93 1.69
C VAL A 251 -14.42 -3.03 0.62
N ILE A 252 -14.14 -3.56 -0.57
CA ILE A 252 -13.55 -2.82 -1.70
C ILE A 252 -14.46 -1.64 -2.08
N LYS A 253 -15.78 -1.87 -2.20
CA LYS A 253 -16.73 -0.81 -2.51
C LYS A 253 -16.74 0.29 -1.44
N ALA A 254 -16.69 -0.08 -0.16
CA ALA A 254 -16.66 0.89 0.93
C ALA A 254 -15.37 1.74 0.91
N LEU A 255 -14.21 1.09 0.68
CA LEU A 255 -12.93 1.78 0.48
C LEU A 255 -12.99 2.75 -0.69
N LYS A 256 -13.48 2.31 -1.85
CA LYS A 256 -13.62 3.13 -3.06
C LYS A 256 -14.50 4.36 -2.85
N GLN A 257 -15.57 4.22 -2.06
CA GLN A 257 -16.47 5.32 -1.74
C GLN A 257 -15.92 6.26 -0.66
N GLY A 258 -14.76 5.95 -0.07
CA GLY A 258 -14.19 6.72 1.03
C GLY A 258 -14.97 6.56 2.34
N LYS A 259 -15.79 5.50 2.48
CA LYS A 259 -16.51 5.15 3.71
C LYS A 259 -15.53 4.55 4.74
N ALA A 260 -14.41 5.22 4.95
CA ALA A 260 -13.33 4.75 5.78
C ALA A 260 -12.59 5.94 6.41
N PHE A 261 -12.02 5.73 7.59
CA PHE A 261 -11.08 6.67 8.21
C PHE A 261 -9.84 5.93 8.71
N GLY A 262 -8.69 6.60 8.65
CA GLY A 262 -7.46 6.11 9.25
C GLY A 262 -7.37 6.49 10.72
N ALA A 263 -6.93 5.55 11.56
CA ALA A 263 -6.76 5.76 12.99
C ALA A 263 -5.31 5.55 13.42
N ASP A 264 -4.81 6.53 14.20
CA ASP A 264 -3.58 6.45 14.97
C ASP A 264 -3.93 6.11 16.42
N ILE A 265 -3.88 4.83 16.77
CA ILE A 265 -4.18 4.41 18.14
C ILE A 265 -2.91 4.63 18.95
N TYR A 266 -2.98 5.52 19.94
CA TYR A 266 -1.85 5.76 20.83
C TYR A 266 -1.46 4.48 21.60
N ARG A 267 -0.21 4.07 21.45
CA ARG A 267 0.40 2.95 22.17
C ARG A 267 1.79 3.37 22.67
N PRO A 268 2.11 3.18 23.96
CA PRO A 268 3.49 3.29 24.43
C PRO A 268 4.39 2.25 23.75
N LEU A 269 5.67 2.59 23.57
CA LEU A 269 6.68 1.64 23.10
C LEU A 269 6.78 0.45 24.06
N GLY A 270 6.85 -0.76 23.50
CA GLY A 270 6.89 -2.02 24.23
C GLY A 270 5.57 -2.44 24.88
N GLU A 271 4.44 -1.77 24.58
CA GLU A 271 3.13 -2.18 25.12
C GLU A 271 2.78 -3.61 24.67
N SER A 272 2.57 -4.51 25.63
CA SER A 272 2.32 -5.93 25.34
C SER A 272 1.00 -6.15 24.59
N PHE A 273 0.90 -7.27 23.89
CA PHE A 273 -0.33 -7.62 23.15
C PHE A 273 -1.55 -7.74 24.06
N GLU A 274 -1.39 -8.21 25.29
CA GLU A 274 -2.47 -8.32 26.28
C GLU A 274 -3.02 -6.95 26.66
N VAL A 275 -2.14 -5.97 26.91
CA VAL A 275 -2.57 -4.59 27.18
C VAL A 275 -3.22 -3.99 25.94
N LYS A 276 -2.66 -4.26 24.75
CA LYS A 276 -3.25 -3.80 23.49
C LYS A 276 -4.67 -4.32 23.29
N LYS A 277 -4.88 -5.60 23.58
CA LYS A 277 -6.17 -6.28 23.51
C LYS A 277 -7.21 -5.64 24.43
N GLN A 278 -6.84 -5.38 25.69
CA GLN A 278 -7.75 -4.79 26.67
C GLN A 278 -8.26 -3.42 26.20
N LYS A 279 -7.35 -2.60 25.69
CA LYS A 279 -7.65 -1.27 25.16
C LYS A 279 -8.41 -1.26 23.83
N THR A 280 -8.53 -2.38 23.12
CA THR A 280 -9.31 -2.43 21.88
C THR A 280 -10.77 -2.03 22.11
N ASN A 281 -11.34 -2.34 23.28
CA ASN A 281 -12.71 -1.97 23.63
C ASN A 281 -12.87 -0.49 24.02
N GLU A 282 -11.76 0.23 24.19
CA GLU A 282 -11.73 1.65 24.57
C GLU A 282 -11.55 2.57 23.36
N ILE A 283 -11.36 2.00 22.16
CA ILE A 283 -11.19 2.78 20.93
C ILE A 283 -12.50 3.50 20.61
N ALA A 284 -12.44 4.83 20.56
CA ALA A 284 -13.57 5.66 20.14
C ALA A 284 -13.96 5.36 18.69
N THR A 285 -15.26 5.34 18.42
CA THR A 285 -15.80 5.15 17.07
C THR A 285 -16.36 6.46 16.53
N LEU A 286 -16.21 6.64 15.21
CA LEU A 286 -16.73 7.81 14.51
C LEU A 286 -18.27 7.71 14.42
N ASN A 287 -18.99 8.65 15.04
CA ASN A 287 -20.45 8.66 15.01
C ASN A 287 -20.98 9.31 13.72
N LYS A 288 -20.55 10.55 13.45
CA LYS A 288 -20.99 11.31 12.28
C LYS A 288 -19.92 12.32 11.85
N VAL A 289 -19.93 12.69 10.58
CA VAL A 289 -19.18 13.82 10.02
C VAL A 289 -20.16 14.68 9.23
N GLU A 290 -20.24 15.95 9.58
CA GLU A 290 -21.12 16.92 8.92
C GLU A 290 -20.26 18.03 8.34
N VAL A 291 -20.57 18.43 7.10
CA VAL A 291 -19.99 19.63 6.49
C VAL A 291 -20.83 20.81 6.92
N SER A 292 -20.22 21.79 7.58
CA SER A 292 -20.90 23.03 7.99
C SER A 292 -20.57 24.16 7.01
N GLY A 293 -21.59 24.92 6.61
CA GLY A 293 -21.43 26.06 5.69
C GLY A 293 -21.42 25.70 4.19
N ASP A 294 -21.85 24.49 3.82
CA ASP A 294 -22.06 24.07 2.44
C ASP A 294 -23.51 24.41 2.02
N THR A 295 -23.78 25.70 1.79
CA THR A 295 -25.06 26.25 1.29
C THR A 295 -24.82 27.20 0.14
#